data_AF-A0AAW0WP07-F1
#
_entry.id   AF-A0AAW0WP07-F1
#
_cell.length_a   1.000
_cell.length_b   1.000
_cell.length_c   1.000
_cell.angle_alpha   90.00
_cell.angle_beta   90.00
_cell.angle_gamma   90.00
#
_symmetry.space_group_name_H-M   'P 1'
#
loop_
_entity.id
_entity.type
_entity.pdbx_description
1 polymer ?
#
loop_
_entity_poly.entity_id
_entity_poly.type
_entity_poly.pdbx_seq_one_letter_code
_entity_poly.pdbx_strand_id
1 'polypeptide(L)'
;MPPEKSTSDQASEQEEDDESDNMEPKFKVPRKNPGEYDDLHCQIQQTRARVKEKEENLRKLKLVKMYRTKWETQSLEEVTHQWLRVCQEALEELRDKVNNRNTGEEVLTLQALVNKLGIDAHLIKLNEHDDCFNK
;
A
#
# COMPACT_ATOMS: atom_id res chain seq x y z
N MET A 1 18.88 65.34 -41.91
CA MET A 1 17.90 65.78 -42.93
C MET A 1 16.51 65.33 -42.47
N PRO A 2 15.57 66.28 -42.26
CA PRO A 2 14.10 66.07 -42.37
C PRO A 2 13.72 65.94 -43.89
N PRO A 3 12.46 65.85 -44.40
CA PRO A 3 11.18 66.41 -43.90
C PRO A 3 9.89 65.55 -44.13
N GLU A 4 8.85 65.67 -43.31
CA GLU A 4 7.59 66.46 -43.44
C GLU A 4 6.39 65.77 -44.13
N LYS A 5 5.22 65.90 -43.48
CA LYS A 5 3.95 66.53 -43.94
C LYS A 5 2.88 66.25 -42.86
N SER A 6 2.47 67.20 -42.01
CA SER A 6 1.53 68.33 -42.23
C SER A 6 0.19 67.97 -42.86
N THR A 7 -0.88 68.02 -42.05
CA THR A 7 -2.26 68.47 -42.37
C THR A 7 -3.08 68.38 -41.07
N SER A 8 -3.35 69.50 -40.39
CA SER A 8 -4.40 70.52 -40.58
C SER A 8 -5.73 70.16 -39.91
N ASP A 9 -6.07 70.97 -38.90
CA ASP A 9 -7.37 71.11 -38.21
C ASP A 9 -8.57 71.31 -39.17
N GLN A 10 -9.76 70.81 -38.81
CA GLN A 10 -10.88 71.60 -38.26
C GLN A 10 -12.19 70.78 -38.21
N ALA A 11 -13.00 71.12 -37.21
CA ALA A 11 -14.28 70.54 -36.78
C ALA A 11 -15.43 70.67 -37.79
N SER A 12 -16.44 69.81 -37.66
CA SER A 12 -17.88 70.15 -37.80
C SER A 12 -18.74 69.03 -37.22
N GLU A 13 -19.63 69.42 -36.32
CA GLU A 13 -20.71 68.65 -35.72
C GLU A 13 -21.78 68.30 -36.77
N GLN A 14 -22.37 67.10 -36.66
CA GLN A 14 -23.78 66.89 -36.94
C GLN A 14 -24.25 65.56 -36.35
N GLU A 15 -25.09 65.69 -35.32
CA GLU A 15 -25.98 64.65 -34.81
C GLU A 15 -27.01 64.31 -35.89
N GLU A 16 -27.17 63.04 -36.23
CA GLU A 16 -28.46 62.47 -36.60
C GLU A 16 -28.57 61.08 -35.98
N ASP A 17 -29.49 60.99 -35.03
CA ASP A 17 -30.02 59.75 -34.48
C ASP A 17 -30.70 58.95 -35.60
N ASP A 18 -30.28 57.69 -35.81
CA ASP A 18 -31.09 56.72 -36.54
C ASP A 18 -31.15 55.39 -35.77
N GLU A 19 -32.29 55.24 -35.11
CA GLU A 19 -32.70 54.08 -34.33
C GLU A 19 -33.16 52.98 -35.29
N SER A 20 -32.31 51.97 -35.49
CA SER A 20 -32.65 50.77 -36.27
C SER A 20 -32.27 49.49 -35.53
N ASP A 21 -33.21 49.05 -34.70
CA ASP A 21 -33.66 47.66 -34.49
C ASP A 21 -32.60 46.54 -34.52
N ASN A 22 -31.85 46.39 -33.43
CA ASN A 22 -31.10 45.17 -33.15
C ASN A 22 -32.01 44.14 -32.45
N MET A 23 -32.73 43.33 -33.23
CA MET A 23 -33.40 42.11 -32.76
C MET A 23 -32.37 41.05 -32.38
N GLU A 24 -31.73 41.21 -31.21
CA GLU A 24 -30.96 40.12 -30.60
C GLU A 24 -31.92 38.98 -30.19
N PRO A 25 -31.68 37.73 -30.61
CA PRO A 25 -32.50 36.61 -30.15
C PRO A 25 -32.29 36.44 -28.64
N LYS A 26 -33.27 36.86 -27.85
CA LYS A 26 -33.31 36.63 -26.40
C LYS A 26 -33.38 35.12 -26.16
N PHE A 27 -32.22 34.48 -26.02
CA PHE A 27 -32.12 33.16 -25.44
C PHE A 27 -32.71 33.24 -24.04
N LYS A 28 -33.95 32.75 -23.89
CA LYS A 28 -34.57 32.53 -22.59
C LYS A 28 -33.74 31.46 -21.90
N VAL A 29 -32.74 31.86 -21.13
CA VAL A 29 -32.08 30.97 -20.18
C VAL A 29 -33.17 30.54 -19.19
N PRO A 30 -33.54 29.25 -19.10
CA PRO A 30 -34.44 28.79 -18.06
C PRO A 30 -33.87 29.21 -16.70
N ARG A 31 -34.52 30.17 -16.04
CA ARG A 31 -34.19 30.54 -14.67
C ARG A 31 -34.57 29.35 -13.79
N LYS A 32 -33.58 28.50 -13.48
CA LYS A 32 -33.71 27.42 -12.49
C LYS A 32 -33.97 28.04 -11.11
N ASN A 33 -34.83 27.41 -10.33
CA ASN A 33 -35.25 27.95 -9.04
C ASN A 33 -34.05 27.98 -8.07
N PRO A 34 -33.89 29.03 -7.24
CA PRO A 34 -32.75 29.14 -6.33
C PRO A 34 -32.57 27.94 -5.39
N GLY A 35 -33.66 27.29 -4.96
CA GLY A 35 -33.60 26.08 -4.12
C GLY A 35 -33.08 24.82 -4.82
N GLU A 36 -33.05 24.78 -6.15
CA GLU A 36 -32.50 23.66 -6.94
C GLU A 36 -30.96 23.63 -6.90
N TYR A 37 -30.33 24.80 -6.76
CA TYR A 37 -28.87 24.92 -6.63
C TYR A 37 -28.39 24.44 -5.26
N ASP A 38 -29.15 24.73 -4.20
CA ASP A 38 -28.83 24.30 -2.83
C ASP A 38 -28.98 22.77 -2.67
N ASP A 39 -30.04 22.19 -3.23
CA ASP A 39 -30.25 20.74 -3.24
C ASP A 39 -29.16 20.01 -4.05
N LEU A 40 -28.83 20.52 -5.24
CA LEU A 40 -27.77 19.95 -6.07
C LEU A 40 -26.40 20.07 -5.40
N HIS A 41 -26.11 21.21 -4.75
CA HIS A 41 -24.88 21.40 -3.99
C HIS A 41 -24.81 20.43 -2.81
N CYS A 42 -25.92 20.21 -2.09
CA CYS A 42 -26.00 19.22 -1.02
C CYS A 42 -25.74 17.80 -1.55
N GLN A 43 -26.34 17.42 -2.68
CA GLN A 43 -26.15 16.11 -3.30
C GLN A 43 -24.70 15.89 -3.77
N ILE A 44 -24.06 16.91 -4.32
CA ILE A 44 -22.63 16.89 -4.70
C ILE A 44 -21.77 16.66 -3.45
N GLN A 45 -22.02 17.38 -2.37
CA GLN A 45 -21.24 17.25 -1.13
C GLN A 45 -21.44 15.88 -0.47
N GLN A 46 -22.67 15.36 -0.43
CA GLN A 46 -22.96 14.01 0.06
C GLN A 46 -22.25 12.94 -0.78
N THR A 47 -22.27 13.09 -2.11
CA THR A 47 -21.59 12.15 -3.02
C THR A 47 -20.08 12.19 -2.82
N ARG A 48 -19.48 13.38 -2.68
CA ARG A 48 -18.06 13.54 -2.37
C ARG A 48 -17.67 12.92 -1.04
N ALA A 49 -18.47 13.12 0.00
CA ALA A 49 -18.24 12.52 1.30
C ALA A 49 -18.25 10.99 1.24
N ARG A 50 -19.23 10.40 0.54
CA ARG A 50 -19.33 8.95 0.32
C ARG A 50 -18.16 8.38 -0.47
N VAL A 51 -17.69 9.11 -1.50
CA VAL A 51 -16.51 8.71 -2.27
C VAL A 51 -15.28 8.70 -1.37
N LYS A 52 -15.04 9.78 -0.61
CA LYS A 52 -13.91 9.90 0.31
C LYS A 52 -13.90 8.80 1.37
N GLU A 53 -15.05 8.47 1.94
CA GLU A 53 -15.19 7.39 2.91
C GLU A 53 -14.83 6.03 2.29
N LYS A 54 -15.35 5.74 1.10
CA LYS A 54 -15.03 4.50 0.37
C LYS A 54 -13.56 4.40 -0.01
N GLU A 55 -12.95 5.51 -0.40
CA GLU A 55 -11.52 5.58 -0.70
C GLU A 55 -10.66 5.30 0.54
N GLU A 56 -10.99 5.87 1.69
CA GLU A 56 -10.25 5.59 2.93
C GLU A 56 -10.46 4.14 3.40
N ASN A 57 -11.67 3.60 3.28
CA ASN A 57 -11.93 2.19 3.57
C ASN A 57 -11.13 1.28 2.62
N LEU A 58 -11.09 1.59 1.33
CA LEU A 58 -10.27 0.87 0.37
C LEU A 58 -8.78 0.96 0.71
N ARG A 59 -8.30 2.13 1.15
CA ARG A 59 -6.91 2.32 1.58
C ARG A 59 -6.57 1.44 2.78
N LYS A 60 -7.43 1.41 3.80
CA LYS A 60 -7.27 0.55 4.98
C LYS A 60 -7.27 -0.93 4.60
N LEU A 61 -8.19 -1.36 3.74
CA LEU A 61 -8.25 -2.75 3.27
C LEU A 61 -7.03 -3.13 2.45
N LYS A 62 -6.54 -2.25 1.56
CA LYS A 62 -5.28 -2.45 0.82
C LYS A 62 -4.09 -2.59 1.77
N LEU A 63 -4.05 -1.76 2.81
CA LEU A 63 -3.00 -1.81 3.83
C LEU A 63 -3.02 -3.16 4.56
N VAL A 64 -4.17 -3.59 5.06
CA VAL A 64 -4.33 -4.89 5.73
C VAL A 64 -3.98 -6.04 4.79
N LYS A 65 -4.46 -6.02 3.54
CA LYS A 65 -4.12 -7.02 2.53
C LYS A 65 -2.61 -7.08 2.31
N MET A 66 -1.96 -5.92 2.14
CA MET A 66 -0.52 -5.85 1.97
C MET A 66 0.21 -6.41 3.19
N TYR A 67 -0.22 -6.09 4.42
CA TYR A 67 0.38 -6.64 5.64
C TYR A 67 0.17 -8.15 5.75
N ARG A 68 -0.99 -8.67 5.40
CA ARG A 68 -1.22 -10.11 5.34
C ARG A 68 -0.30 -10.76 4.30
N THR A 69 -0.30 -10.27 3.06
CA THR A 69 0.51 -10.86 1.99
C THR A 69 2.03 -10.75 2.22
N LYS A 70 2.52 -9.65 2.81
CA LYS A 70 3.96 -9.47 3.06
C LYS A 70 4.49 -10.22 4.28
N TRP A 71 3.65 -10.47 5.29
CA TRP A 71 4.13 -10.96 6.59
C TRP A 71 3.62 -12.36 6.96
N GLU A 72 2.52 -12.83 6.36
CA GLU A 72 1.83 -14.05 6.78
C GLU A 72 2.40 -15.34 6.17
N THR A 73 3.32 -15.25 5.20
CA THR A 73 3.81 -16.46 4.51
C THR A 73 5.33 -16.56 4.38
N GLN A 74 6.06 -15.44 4.33
CA GLN A 74 7.52 -15.45 4.14
C GLN A 74 8.32 -15.30 5.43
N SER A 75 7.69 -14.93 6.55
CA SER A 75 8.46 -14.66 7.77
C SER A 75 8.46 -15.83 8.74
N LEU A 76 7.28 -16.33 9.14
CA LEU A 76 7.24 -17.21 10.30
C LEU A 76 7.76 -18.61 9.98
N GLU A 77 7.24 -19.23 8.91
CA GLU A 77 7.66 -20.57 8.53
C GLU A 77 9.14 -20.60 8.11
N GLU A 78 9.60 -19.63 7.31
CA GLU A 78 11.01 -19.54 6.89
C GLU A 78 11.94 -19.35 8.09
N VAL A 79 11.59 -18.47 9.03
CA VAL A 79 12.37 -18.25 10.25
C VAL A 79 12.32 -19.49 11.14
N THR A 80 11.17 -20.14 11.28
CA THR A 80 11.05 -21.41 12.01
C THR A 80 11.93 -22.49 11.40
N HIS A 81 11.93 -22.67 10.07
CA HIS A 81 12.80 -23.64 9.40
C HIS A 81 14.28 -23.27 9.54
N GLN A 82 14.63 -21.99 9.49
CA GLN A 82 16.01 -21.55 9.66
C GLN A 82 16.52 -21.81 11.09
N TRP A 83 15.73 -21.46 12.10
CA TRP A 83 16.07 -21.78 13.49
C TRP A 83 16.13 -23.28 13.72
N LEU A 84 15.18 -24.04 13.16
CA LEU A 84 15.17 -25.49 13.24
C LEU A 84 16.45 -26.07 12.65
N ARG A 85 16.86 -25.65 11.45
CA ARG A 85 18.10 -26.09 10.81
C ARG A 85 19.32 -25.78 11.67
N VAL A 86 19.45 -24.54 12.16
CA VAL A 86 20.60 -24.14 13.00
C VAL A 86 20.63 -24.95 14.29
N CYS A 87 19.49 -25.21 14.92
CA CYS A 87 19.41 -26.06 16.11
C CYS A 87 19.82 -27.51 15.80
N GLN A 88 19.37 -28.08 14.69
CA GLN A 88 19.71 -29.43 14.25
C GLN A 88 21.23 -29.56 13.99
N GLU A 89 21.80 -28.63 13.23
CA GLU A 89 23.25 -28.59 12.97
C GLU A 89 24.06 -28.43 14.27
N ALA A 90 23.63 -27.56 15.17
CA ALA A 90 24.30 -27.36 16.45
C ALA A 90 24.23 -28.61 17.36
N LEU A 91 23.12 -29.36 17.31
CA LEU A 91 22.97 -30.62 18.06
C LEU A 91 23.89 -31.71 17.51
N GLU A 92 24.00 -31.84 16.18
CA GLU A 92 24.96 -32.75 15.55
C GLU A 92 26.40 -32.39 15.90
N GLU A 93 26.76 -31.11 15.80
CA GLU A 93 28.10 -30.65 16.15
C GLU A 93 28.41 -30.89 17.64
N LEU A 94 27.43 -30.68 18.52
CA LEU A 94 27.57 -30.95 19.95
C LEU A 94 27.76 -32.44 20.23
N ARG A 95 26.94 -33.30 19.61
CA ARG A 95 27.06 -34.76 19.70
C ARG A 95 28.47 -35.19 19.29
N ASP A 96 28.95 -34.72 18.16
CA ASP A 96 30.26 -35.08 17.62
C ASP A 96 31.39 -34.61 18.56
N LYS A 97 31.29 -33.39 19.11
CA LYS A 97 32.26 -32.90 20.11
C LYS A 97 32.26 -33.72 21.40
N VAL A 98 31.11 -34.19 21.85
CA VAL A 98 30.99 -35.05 23.05
C VAL A 98 31.59 -36.42 22.79
N ASN A 99 31.21 -37.06 21.68
CA ASN A 99 31.73 -38.38 21.31
C ASN A 99 33.26 -38.36 21.06
N ASN A 100 33.79 -37.27 20.48
CA ASN A 100 35.22 -37.11 20.28
C ASN A 100 36.01 -36.89 21.59
N ARG A 101 35.38 -36.35 22.64
CA ARG A 101 36.00 -36.15 23.96
C ARG A 101 35.97 -37.41 24.83
N ASN A 102 34.93 -38.22 24.70
CA ASN A 102 34.73 -39.43 25.49
C ASN A 102 35.24 -40.66 24.73
N THR A 103 36.53 -40.70 24.44
CA THR A 103 37.23 -41.84 23.82
C THR A 103 37.24 -43.06 24.74
N GLY A 104 36.11 -43.77 24.82
CA GLY A 104 35.93 -44.98 25.62
C GLY A 104 34.51 -45.24 26.11
N GLU A 105 33.60 -44.28 25.97
CA GLU A 105 32.18 -44.42 26.31
C GLU A 105 31.35 -44.74 25.06
N GLU A 106 30.17 -45.34 25.22
CA GLU A 106 29.26 -45.61 24.10
C GLU A 106 28.91 -44.31 23.35
N VAL A 107 28.80 -44.42 22.03
CA VAL A 107 28.42 -43.31 21.15
C VAL A 107 27.08 -42.75 21.62
N LEU A 108 27.08 -41.48 22.03
CA LEU A 108 25.88 -40.82 22.50
C LEU A 108 24.94 -40.60 21.32
N THR A 109 23.74 -41.19 21.38
CA THR A 109 22.68 -41.01 20.38
C THR A 109 22.10 -39.61 20.46
N LEU A 110 21.60 -39.12 19.33
CA LEU A 110 20.99 -37.80 19.22
C LEU A 110 19.71 -37.72 20.09
N GLN A 111 18.93 -38.80 20.15
CA GLN A 111 17.80 -38.91 21.07
C GLN A 111 18.22 -38.79 22.54
N ALA A 112 19.31 -39.44 22.96
CA ALA A 112 19.82 -39.31 24.32
C ALA A 112 20.32 -37.89 24.62
N LEU A 113 20.94 -37.21 23.64
CA LEU A 113 21.36 -35.82 23.79
C LEU A 113 20.16 -34.89 24.01
N VAL A 114 19.14 -35.03 23.15
CA VAL A 114 17.92 -34.22 23.15
C VAL A 114 17.15 -34.41 24.46
N ASN A 115 17.02 -35.65 24.92
CA ASN A 115 16.42 -35.98 26.22
C ASN A 115 17.19 -35.37 27.39
N LYS A 116 18.53 -35.39 27.37
CA LYS A 116 19.37 -34.75 28.39
C LYS A 116 19.24 -33.23 28.40
N LEU A 117 18.99 -32.61 27.25
CA LEU A 117 18.78 -31.17 27.12
C LEU A 117 17.33 -30.75 27.40
N GLY A 118 16.41 -31.70 27.59
CA GLY A 118 14.98 -31.42 27.82
C GLY A 118 14.29 -30.81 26.59
N ILE A 119 14.82 -31.08 25.39
CA ILE A 119 14.23 -30.62 24.13
C ILE A 119 13.20 -31.66 23.68
N ASP A 120 12.02 -31.22 23.25
CA ASP A 120 11.01 -32.10 22.68
C ASP A 120 11.44 -32.61 21.30
N ALA A 121 11.47 -33.94 21.13
CA ALA A 121 11.81 -34.61 19.88
C ALA A 121 10.86 -34.21 18.72
N HIS A 122 9.59 -33.92 19.03
CA HIS A 122 8.62 -33.46 18.03
C HIS A 122 8.92 -32.05 17.52
N LEU A 123 9.46 -31.18 18.38
CA LEU A 123 9.79 -29.79 18.02
C LEU A 123 10.93 -29.73 17.00
N ILE A 124 11.91 -30.63 17.14
CA ILE A 124 13.09 -30.70 16.28
C ILE A 124 12.97 -31.69 15.11
N LYS A 125 11.77 -32.30 14.94
CA LYS A 125 11.49 -33.34 13.93
C LYS A 125 12.51 -34.49 13.96
N LEU A 126 12.89 -34.93 15.16
CA LEU A 126 13.78 -36.06 15.34
C LEU A 126 13.03 -37.37 15.05
N ASN A 127 13.59 -38.21 14.19
CA ASN A 127 13.14 -39.57 14.00
C ASN A 127 13.85 -40.47 15.02
N GLU A 128 13.11 -40.98 15.99
CA GLU A 128 13.65 -41.82 17.07
C GLU A 128 14.16 -43.17 16.59
N HIS A 129 13.67 -43.66 15.44
CA HIS A 129 14.08 -44.96 14.89
C HIS A 129 15.42 -44.88 14.18
N ASP A 130 15.65 -43.80 13.42
CA ASP A 130 16.84 -43.65 12.57
C ASP A 130 17.88 -42.68 13.16
N ASP A 131 17.62 -42.16 14.38
CA ASP A 131 18.45 -41.18 15.10
C ASP A 131 18.89 -39.98 14.22
N CYS A 132 18.00 -39.56 13.32
CA CYS A 132 18.26 -38.51 12.33
C CYS A 132 17.09 -37.52 12.21
N PHE A 133 17.37 -36.33 11.68
CA PHE A 133 16.36 -35.30 11.47
C PHE A 133 15.59 -35.55 10.17
N ASN A 134 14.27 -35.45 10.24
CA ASN A 134 13.42 -35.49 9.05
C ASN A 134 13.61 -34.18 8.26
N LYS A 135 14.18 -34.31 7.05
CA LYS A 135 14.38 -33.19 6.10
C LYS A 135 13.07 -32.74 5.47
#